data_AF-A0A1G8WFB3-F1
#
_entry.id   AF-A0A1G8WFB3-F1
#
_cell.length_a   1.000
_cell.length_b   1.000
_cell.length_c   1.000
_cell.angle_alpha   90.00
_cell.angle_beta   90.00
_cell.angle_gamma   90.00
#
_symmetry.space_group_name_H-M   'P 1'
#
loop_
_entity.id
_entity.type
_entity.pdbx_description
1 polymer ?
#
loop_
_entity_poly.entity_id
_entity_poly.type
_entity_poly.pdbx_seq_one_letter_code
_entity_poly.pdbx_strand_id
1 'polypeptide(L)'
;MRRLCLSVDIWDEFRFIFLDKSIKMEDGDLELIQEGTVDFISFSYYMSRTDKKEQTPEELGQGNLIGGVKNPFLEASDWGW
;
A
#
# COMPACT_ATOMS: atom_id res chain seq x y z
N MET A 1 -10.69 -1.80 25.68
CA MET A 1 -10.47 -1.98 24.23
C MET A 1 -10.14 -0.60 23.68
N ARG A 2 -8.87 -0.30 23.37
CA ARG A 2 -8.45 1.06 22.99
C ARG A 2 -8.91 1.33 21.56
N ARG A 3 -9.77 2.33 21.37
CA ARG A 3 -10.13 2.90 20.05
C ARG A 3 -8.82 3.23 19.33
N LEU A 4 -8.53 2.54 18.23
CA LEU A 4 -7.60 3.04 17.22
C LEU A 4 -8.30 4.17 16.48
N CYS A 5 -8.40 5.33 17.13
CA CYS A 5 -8.70 6.57 16.44
C CYS A 5 -7.38 6.99 15.80
N LEU A 6 -7.18 6.61 14.54
CA LEU A 6 -6.15 7.24 13.73
C LEU A 6 -6.51 8.73 13.71
N SER A 7 -5.65 9.53 14.33
CA SER A 7 -5.83 10.97 14.49
C SER A 7 -6.11 11.60 13.14
N VAL A 8 -7.08 12.52 13.11
CA VAL A 8 -7.48 13.31 11.93
C VAL A 8 -6.27 13.98 11.25
N ASP A 9 -5.20 14.21 12.02
CA ASP A 9 -3.93 14.79 11.57
C ASP A 9 -3.21 13.99 10.46
N ILE A 10 -3.49 12.70 10.27
CA ILE A 10 -2.91 11.92 9.16
C ILE A 10 -3.43 12.38 7.79
N TRP A 11 -4.65 12.92 7.72
CA TRP A 11 -5.31 13.21 6.45
C TRP A 11 -4.88 14.54 5.82
N ASP A 12 -4.37 15.48 6.61
CA ASP A 12 -3.84 16.76 6.11
C ASP A 12 -2.46 16.60 5.42
N GLU A 13 -1.62 15.67 5.90
CA GLU A 13 -0.34 15.33 5.24
C GLU A 13 -0.52 14.36 4.06
N PHE A 14 -1.53 13.48 4.10
CA PHE A 14 -1.91 12.62 2.99
C PHE A 14 -2.81 13.37 2.00
N ARG A 15 -2.30 14.43 1.37
CA ARG A 15 -2.77 14.77 0.02
C ARG A 15 -2.58 13.51 -0.82
N PHE A 16 -3.68 12.89 -1.23
CA PHE A 16 -3.73 11.67 -2.05
C PHE A 16 -2.98 11.88 -3.38
N ILE A 17 -1.66 11.75 -3.34
CA ILE A 17 -0.75 11.73 -4.50
C ILE A 17 -0.43 10.26 -4.77
N PHE A 18 -1.41 9.51 -5.29
CA PHE A 18 -1.14 8.14 -5.76
C PHE A 18 -1.65 7.83 -7.17
N LEU A 19 -2.47 8.70 -7.74
CA LEU A 19 -2.68 8.83 -9.17
C LEU A 19 -2.82 10.33 -9.42
N ASP A 20 -2.33 10.83 -10.54
CA ASP A 20 -2.51 12.21 -11.02
C ASP A 20 -4.02 12.53 -11.24
N LYS A 21 -4.77 12.59 -10.15
CA LYS A 21 -6.22 12.78 -10.10
C LYS A 21 -6.53 13.57 -8.84
N SER A 22 -6.93 14.82 -9.03
CA SER A 22 -7.61 15.58 -7.98
C SER A 22 -8.92 14.87 -7.65
N ILE A 23 -8.99 14.21 -6.49
CA ILE A 23 -10.26 13.76 -5.93
C ILE A 23 -11.03 15.03 -5.56
N LYS A 24 -12.24 15.20 -6.10
CA LYS A 24 -13.13 16.28 -5.68
C LYS A 24 -13.70 15.89 -4.32
N MET A 25 -13.39 16.70 -3.31
CA MET A 25 -13.95 16.59 -1.98
C MET A 25 -14.97 17.71 -1.79
N GLU A 26 -16.13 17.40 -1.24
CA GLU A 26 -17.14 18.36 -0.82
C GLU A 26 -17.00 18.65 0.69
N ASP A 27 -17.58 19.77 1.13
CA ASP A 27 -17.63 20.10 2.56
C ASP A 27 -18.44 19.01 3.30
N GLY A 28 -17.85 18.39 4.33
CA GLY A 28 -18.48 17.31 5.11
C GLY A 28 -18.03 15.88 4.75
N ASP A 29 -17.27 15.68 3.66
CA ASP A 29 -16.84 14.34 3.25
C ASP A 29 -15.92 13.67 4.28
N LEU A 30 -15.02 14.44 4.90
CA LEU A 30 -14.08 13.91 5.89
C LEU A 30 -14.80 13.54 7.20
N GLU A 31 -15.74 14.37 7.62
CA GLU A 31 -16.60 14.11 8.78
C GLU A 31 -17.43 12.83 8.57
N LEU A 32 -18.01 12.67 7.38
CA LEU A 32 -18.79 11.48 7.03
C LEU A 32 -17.93 10.20 7.04
N ILE A 33 -16.71 10.25 6.47
CA ILE A 33 -15.78 9.11 6.49
C ILE A 33 -15.36 8.77 7.94
N GLN A 34 -15.15 9.79 8.77
CA GLN A 34 -14.79 9.61 10.17
C GLN A 34 -15.92 8.97 10.99
N GLU A 35 -17.18 9.30 10.70
CA GLU A 35 -18.34 8.70 11.37
C GLU A 35 -18.64 7.27 10.87
N GLY A 36 -18.38 6.99 9.59
CA GLY A 36 -18.64 5.71 8.91
C GLY A 36 -17.66 4.57 9.22
N THR A 37 -17.21 4.41 10.47
CA THR A 37 -16.24 3.37 10.83
C THR A 37 -16.85 1.97 10.88
N VAL A 38 -16.04 0.95 10.55
CA VAL A 38 -16.41 -0.46 10.67
C VAL A 38 -15.89 -1.08 11.97
N ASP A 39 -16.62 -2.04 12.53
CA ASP A 39 -16.22 -2.75 13.76
C ASP A 39 -15.05 -3.74 13.53
N PHE A 40 -14.87 -4.17 12.29
CA PHE A 40 -13.88 -5.16 11.91
C PHE A 40 -13.35 -4.92 10.50
N ILE A 41 -12.05 -5.10 10.31
CA ILE A 41 -11.38 -5.05 9.01
C ILE A 41 -10.65 -6.37 8.80
N SER A 42 -11.01 -7.10 7.75
CA SER A 42 -10.24 -8.25 7.27
C SER A 42 -9.43 -7.87 6.04
N PHE A 43 -8.22 -8.40 5.97
CA PHE A 43 -7.36 -8.30 4.79
C PHE A 43 -7.07 -9.70 4.27
N SER A 44 -7.28 -9.90 2.98
CA SER A 44 -6.79 -11.10 2.29
C SER A 44 -5.30 -10.90 2.01
N TYR A 45 -4.45 -11.75 2.59
CA TYR A 45 -3.02 -11.75 2.35
C TYR A 45 -2.63 -12.98 1.53
N TYR A 46 -2.00 -12.74 0.37
CA TYR A 46 -1.51 -13.81 -0.49
C TYR A 46 0.02 -13.96 -0.39
N MET A 47 0.75 -12.87 -0.61
CA MET A 47 2.22 -12.87 -0.60
C MET A 47 2.80 -11.47 -0.31
N SER A 48 4.10 -11.44 -0.04
CA SER A 48 4.91 -10.21 0.04
C SER A 48 5.77 -10.07 -1.23
N ARG A 49 6.16 -8.83 -1.55
CA ARG A 49 7.05 -8.47 -2.66
C ARG A 49 8.18 -7.57 -2.14
N THR A 50 9.36 -7.68 -2.70
CA THR A 50 10.44 -6.70 -2.51
C THR A 50 10.31 -5.58 -3.55
N ASP A 51 10.41 -4.33 -3.10
CA ASP A 51 10.28 -3.17 -3.97
C ASP A 51 11.37 -2.12 -3.71
N LYS A 52 11.66 -1.32 -4.73
CA LYS A 52 12.72 -0.29 -4.71
C LYS A 52 12.26 0.92 -5.51
N LYS A 53 12.65 2.13 -5.06
CA LYS A 53 12.28 3.40 -5.72
C LYS A 53 12.78 3.48 -7.17
N GLU A 54 14.03 3.11 -7.41
CA GLU A 54 14.64 3.07 -8.73
C GLU A 54 15.01 1.63 -9.07
N GLN A 55 14.41 1.10 -10.14
CA GLN A 55 14.54 -0.30 -10.54
C GLN A 55 15.28 -0.35 -11.88
N THR A 56 16.33 -1.17 -11.96
CA THR A 56 16.95 -1.47 -13.26
C THR A 56 16.37 -2.76 -13.86
N PRO A 57 16.40 -2.96 -15.18
CA PRO A 57 15.86 -4.16 -15.82
C PRO A 57 16.42 -5.47 -15.28
N GLU A 58 17.68 -5.46 -14.82
CA GLU A 58 18.38 -6.63 -14.29
C GLU A 58 17.92 -7.02 -12.87
N GLU A 59 17.38 -6.06 -12.12
CA GLU A 59 16.89 -6.25 -10.76
C GLU A 59 15.52 -6.93 -10.73
N LEU A 60 14.78 -6.92 -11.85
CA LEU A 60 13.46 -7.51 -11.95
C LEU A 60 13.52 -9.05 -11.86
N GLY A 61 12.71 -9.62 -10.97
CA GLY A 61 12.48 -11.07 -10.91
C GLY A 61 11.81 -11.56 -12.20
N GLN A 62 12.43 -12.55 -12.86
CA GLN A 62 11.84 -13.19 -14.03
C GLN A 62 10.89 -14.30 -13.56
N GLY A 63 9.63 -14.28 -14.01
CA GLY A 63 8.66 -15.35 -13.75
C GLY A 63 7.51 -15.00 -12.80
N ASN A 64 7.53 -13.85 -12.12
CA ASN A 64 6.41 -13.42 -11.29
C ASN A 64 5.31 -12.72 -12.11
N LEU A 65 4.06 -13.19 -11.98
CA LEU A 65 2.85 -12.55 -12.54
C LEU A 65 2.70 -11.10 -12.05
N ILE A 66 3.20 -10.83 -10.85
CA ILE A 66 3.28 -9.50 -10.23
C ILE A 66 4.77 -9.22 -10.03
N GLY A 67 5.33 -8.26 -10.75
CA GLY A 67 6.78 -7.99 -10.74
C GLY A 67 7.38 -7.73 -9.36
N GLY A 68 8.69 -7.49 -9.27
CA GLY A 68 9.39 -7.25 -8.02
C GLY A 68 10.89 -7.25 -8.22
N VAL A 69 11.63 -6.65 -7.28
CA VAL A 69 13.09 -6.71 -7.32
C VAL A 69 13.58 -7.94 -6.56
N LYS A 70 14.69 -8.51 -7.01
CA LYS A 70 15.36 -9.60 -6.29
C LYS A 70 15.92 -9.08 -4.96
N ASN A 71 15.73 -9.83 -3.87
CA ASN A 71 16.31 -9.47 -2.57
C ASN A 71 17.73 -10.06 -2.45
N PRO A 72 18.80 -9.25 -2.36
CA PRO A 72 20.17 -9.74 -2.35
C PRO A 72 20.55 -10.54 -1.10
N PHE A 73 19.70 -10.53 -0.07
CA PHE A 73 19.95 -11.19 1.22
C PHE A 73 19.25 -12.55 1.34
N LEU A 74 18.45 -12.97 0.35
CA LEU A 74 17.78 -14.27 0.36
C LEU A 74 18.21 -15.09 -0.87
N GLU A 75 18.33 -16.39 -0.65
CA GLU A 75 18.58 -17.33 -1.73
C GLU A 75 17.30 -17.53 -2.55
N ALA A 76 17.45 -17.55 -3.88
CA ALA A 76 16.36 -17.90 -4.78
C ALA A 76 16.06 -19.40 -4.69
N SER A 77 14.82 -19.77 -4.96
CA SER A 77 14.44 -21.18 -5.05
C SER A 77 14.96 -21.81 -6.36
N ASP A 78 14.87 -23.13 -6.48
CA ASP A 78 15.17 -23.86 -7.73
C ASP A 78 14.31 -23.38 -8.93
N TRP A 79 13.17 -22.75 -8.64
CA TRP A 79 12.25 -22.18 -9.62
C TRP A 79 12.48 -20.67 -9.85
N GLY A 80 13.49 -20.10 -9.20
CA GLY A 80 13.82 -18.68 -9.24
C GLY A 80 13.24 -17.86 -8.08
N TRP A 81 12.99 -16.59 -8.38
CA TRP A 81 12.38 -15.58 -7.51
C TRP A 81 10.88 -15.47 -7.73
#